data_AF-A0A537TJR6-F1
#
_entry.id   AF-A0A537TJR6-F1
#
_cell.length_a   1.000
_cell.length_b   1.000
_cell.length_c   1.000
_cell.angle_alpha   90.00
_cell.angle_beta   90.00
_cell.angle_gamma   90.00
#
_symmetry.space_group_name_H-M   'P 1'
#
loop_
_entity.id
_entity.type
_entity.pdbx_description
1 polymer ?
#
loop_
_entity_poly.entity_id
_entity_poly.type
_entity_poly.pdbx_seq_one_letter_code
_entity_poly.pdbx_strand_id
1 'polypeptide(L)' 'MRRDPPHSLETVNACLKAGHSVRALVRSARRIPVDHPKLEKMPGDPLEMTTVKRALTGVDVVTQSLGVSAGP' A
#
# COMPACT_ATOMS: atom_id res chain seq x y z
N MET A 1 -18.64 -13.77 -9.75
CA MET A 1 -17.32 -14.09 -9.14
C MET A 1 -16.91 -12.89 -8.29
N ARG A 2 -17.10 -12.95 -6.96
CA ARG A 2 -16.62 -11.90 -6.06
C ARG A 2 -15.12 -12.16 -5.89
N ARG A 3 -14.26 -11.27 -6.40
CA ARG A 3 -12.85 -11.29 -6.00
C ARG A 3 -12.81 -10.77 -4.58
N ASP A 4 -12.29 -11.57 -3.65
CA ASP A 4 -11.97 -11.07 -2.32
C ASP A 4 -11.08 -9.82 -2.47
N PRO A 5 -11.26 -8.79 -1.63
CA PRO A 5 -10.40 -7.62 -1.66
C PRO A 5 -8.94 -8.07 -1.54
N PRO A 6 -7.99 -7.44 -2.24
CA PRO A 6 -6.59 -7.78 -2.04
C PRO A 6 -6.26 -7.55 -0.56
N HIS A 7 -5.62 -8.53 0.11
CA HIS A 7 -5.34 -8.48 1.56
C HIS A 7 -4.62 -7.19 1.98
N SER A 8 -3.86 -6.57 1.08
CA SER A 8 -3.20 -5.28 1.29
C SER A 8 -4.18 -4.12 1.55
N LEU A 9 -5.37 -4.13 0.97
CA LEU A 9 -6.38 -3.08 1.17
C LEU A 9 -7.02 -3.18 2.55
N GLU A 10 -7.21 -4.40 3.06
CA GLU A 10 -7.75 -4.64 4.40
C GLU A 10 -6.77 -4.16 5.47
N THR A 11 -5.47 -4.39 5.28
CA THR A 11 -4.41 -3.84 6.14
C THR A 11 -4.45 -2.30 6.15
N VAL A 12 -4.53 -1.65 4.99
CA VAL A 12 -4.63 -0.18 4.92
C VAL A 12 -5.85 0.31 5.70
N ASN A 13 -7.01 -0.31 5.50
CA ASN A 13 -8.23 0.07 6.20
C ASN A 13 -8.12 -0.16 7.72
N ALA A 14 -7.50 -1.25 8.16
CA ALA A 14 -7.29 -1.53 9.58
C ALA A 14 -6.38 -0.47 10.23
N CYS A 15 -5.26 -0.13 9.60
CA CYS A 15 -4.35 0.90 10.11
C CYS A 15 -5.01 2.28 10.18
N LEU A 16 -5.79 2.64 9.15
CA LEU A 16 -6.53 3.91 9.14
C LEU A 16 -7.61 3.94 10.23
N LYS A 17 -8.36 2.85 10.43
CA LYS A 17 -9.36 2.72 11.51
C LYS A 17 -8.72 2.82 12.91
N ALA A 18 -7.51 2.28 13.07
CA ALA A 18 -6.72 2.42 14.30
C ALA A 18 -6.16 3.84 14.50
N GLY A 19 -6.34 4.75 13.53
CA GLY A 19 -5.96 6.16 13.63
C GLY A 19 -4.54 6.48 13.16
N HIS A 20 -3.83 5.52 12.57
CA HIS A 20 -2.48 5.72 12.05
C HIS A 20 -2.47 6.52 10.74
N SER A 21 -1.36 7.19 10.49
CA SER A 21 -1.04 7.75 9.17
C SER A 21 -0.43 6.65 8.30
N VAL A 22 -0.97 6.45 7.10
CA VAL A 22 -0.60 5.33 6.24
C VAL A 22 -0.10 5.86 4.91
N ARG A 23 1.09 5.42 4.51
CA ARG A 23 1.62 5.59 3.15
C ARG A 23 1.55 4.27 2.41
N ALA A 24 0.82 4.25 1.30
CA ALA A 24 0.70 3.09 0.43
C ALA A 24 1.54 3.26 -0.84
N LEU A 25 2.66 2.53 -0.93
CA LEU A 25 3.45 2.43 -2.17
C LEU A 25 2.78 1.45 -3.13
N VAL A 26 2.30 1.94 -4.27
CA VAL A 26 1.61 1.11 -5.28
C VAL A 26 1.95 1.51 -6.70
N ARG A 27 1.99 0.54 -7.61
CA ARG A 27 2.20 0.81 -9.05
C ARG A 27 1.10 1.67 -9.67
N SER A 28 -0.13 1.58 -9.16
CA SER A 28 -1.26 2.39 -9.61
C SER A 28 -2.15 2.80 -8.45
N ALA A 29 -2.13 4.09 -8.11
CA ALA A 29 -2.91 4.67 -7.02
C ALA A 29 -4.43 4.48 -7.20
N ARG A 30 -4.90 4.34 -8.45
CA ARG A 30 -6.32 4.07 -8.78
C ARG A 30 -6.83 2.74 -8.19
N ARG A 31 -5.93 1.81 -7.84
CA ARG A 31 -6.28 0.51 -7.26
C ARG A 31 -6.63 0.56 -5.77
N ILE A 32 -6.46 1.72 -5.12
CA ILE A 32 -6.86 1.95 -3.74
C ILE A 32 -8.09 2.87 -3.75
N PRO A 33 -9.32 2.33 -3.75
CA PRO A 33 -10.56 3.10 -3.76
C PRO A 33 -10.92 3.63 -2.36
N VAL A 34 -9.92 4.03 -1.56
CA VAL A 34 -10.09 4.61 -0.23
C VAL A 34 -9.71 6.07 -0.31
N ASP A 35 -10.60 6.95 0.16
CA ASP A 35 -10.30 8.36 0.35
C ASP A 35 -10.28 8.65 1.85
N HIS A 36 -9.14 9.14 2.36
CA HIS A 36 -8.95 9.36 3.78
C HIS A 36 -7.83 10.40 4.01
N PRO A 37 -8.01 11.38 4.91
CA PRO A 37 -7.02 12.45 5.11
C PRO A 37 -5.67 11.96 5.64
N LYS A 38 -5.65 10.80 6.31
CA LYS A 38 -4.42 10.14 6.82
C LYS A 38 -3.81 9.12 5.84
N LEU A 39 -4.32 9.03 4.61
CA LEU A 39 -3.80 8.10 3.59
C LEU A 39 -3.03 8.87 2.52
N GLU A 40 -1.73 8.59 2.43
CA GLU A 40 -0.89 9.00 1.30
C GLU A 40 -0.83 7.87 0.27
N LYS A 41 -1.29 8.13 -0.96
CA LYS A 41 -1.14 7.19 -2.08
C LYS A 41 0.10 7.56 -2.87
N MET A 42 1.13 6.73 -2.77
CA MET A 42 2.42 6.99 -3.38
C MET A 42 2.60 6.10 -4.62
N PRO A 43 2.44 6.64 -5.84
CA PRO A 43 2.69 5.86 -7.05
C PRO A 43 4.19 5.55 -7.21
N GLY A 44 4.50 4.30 -7.52
CA GLY A 44 5.88 3.86 -7.78
C GLY A 44 6.02 2.35 -7.92
N ASP A 45 7.15 1.92 -8.48
CA ASP A 45 7.49 0.50 -8.56
C ASP A 45 8.26 0.06 -7.30
N PRO A 46 7.75 -0.91 -6.51
CA PRO A 46 8.46 -1.43 -5.35
C PRO A 46 9.73 -2.21 -5.68
N LEU A 47 9.98 -2.57 -6.94
CA LEU A 47 11.26 -3.16 -7.38
C LEU A 47 12.37 -2.11 -7.55
N GLU A 48 12.01 -0.83 -7.66
CA GLU A 48 12.96 0.26 -7.80
C GLU A 48 13.48 0.72 -6.43
N MET A 49 14.77 0.53 -6.17
CA MET A 49 15.40 0.86 -4.89
C MET A 49 15.23 2.33 -4.48
N THR A 50 15.26 3.26 -5.44
CA THR A 50 15.05 4.69 -5.19
C THR A 50 13.62 4.96 -4.72
N THR A 51 12.65 4.29 -5.32
CA THR A 51 11.24 4.35 -4.92
C THR A 51 11.04 3.82 -3.52
N VAL A 52 11.64 2.67 -3.18
CA VAL A 52 11.56 2.08 -1.84
C VAL A 52 12.19 3.00 -0.80
N LYS A 53 13.40 3.52 -1.03
CA LYS A 53 14.06 4.45 -0.09
C LYS A 53 13.21 5.68 0.21
N ARG A 54 12.62 6.27 -0.82
CA ARG A 54 11.71 7.42 -0.67
C ARG A 54 10.45 7.04 0.11
N ALA A 55 9.89 5.85 -0.14
CA ALA A 55 8.69 5.38 0.58
C ALA A 55 8.96 5.17 2.07
N LEU A 56 10.15 4.70 2.43
CA LEU A 56 10.55 4.43 3.82
C LEU A 56 10.97 5.66 4.62
N THR A 57 11.21 6.80 3.96
CA THR A 57 11.66 8.02 4.66
C THR A 57 10.57 8.51 5.62
N GLY A 58 10.91 8.59 6.91
CA GLY A 58 10.01 9.05 7.97
C GLY A 58 8.89 8.07 8.32
N VAL A 59 9.03 6.78 7.97
CA VAL A 59 8.05 5.73 8.31
C VAL A 59 8.54 4.96 9.54
N ASP A 60 7.67 4.84 10.55
CA ASP A 60 7.99 4.12 11.80
C ASP A 60 7.91 2.59 11.65
N VAL A 61 6.92 2.11 10.87
CA VAL A 61 6.63 0.67 10.70
C VAL A 61 6.30 0.35 9.25
N VAL A 62 6.82 -0.78 8.77
CA VAL A 62 6.60 -1.25 7.39
C VAL A 62 5.83 -2.56 7.42
N THR A 63 4.73 -2.63 6.67
CA THR A 63 4.06 -3.89 6.35
C THR A 63 4.27 -4.21 4.88
N GLN A 64 4.98 -5.29 4.58
CA GLN A 64 5.22 -5.74 3.21
C GLN A 64 4.24 -6.86 2.86
N SER A 65 3.33 -6.58 1.92
CA SER A 65 2.30 -7.51 1.45
C SER A 65 2.37 -7.71 -0.06
N LEU A 66 3.57 -7.64 -0.65
CA LEU A 66 3.74 -7.87 -2.08
C LEU A 66 3.53 -9.36 -2.34
N GLY A 67 2.51 -9.68 -3.13
CA GLY A 67 2.36 -11.00 -3.71
C GLY A 67 3.20 -11.12 -4.97
N VAL A 68 3.71 -12.32 -5.23
CA VAL A 68 4.14 -12.72 -6.57
C VAL A 68 2.90 -13.08 -7.36
N SER A 69 2.81 -12.67 -8.64
CA SER A 69 1.83 -13.30 -9.53
C SER A 69 2.16 -14.77 -9.61
N ALA A 70 1.17 -15.66 -9.51
CA ALA A 70 1.35 -17.02 -9.98
C ALA A 70 1.84 -16.91 -11.43
N GLY A 71 3.02 -17.45 -11.71
CA GLY A 71 3.55 -17.50 -13.08
C GLY A 71 2.64 -18.35 -13.99
N PRO A 72 3.00 -18.50 -15.27
CA PRO A 72 2.31 -19.45 -16.14
C PRO A 72 2.32 -20.88 -15.55
#